data_AF-A0A453FFG8-F1
#
_entry.id   AF-A0A453FFG8-F1
#
_cell.length_a   1.000
_cell.length_b   1.000
_cell.length_c   1.000
_cell.angle_alpha   90.00
_cell.angle_beta   90.00
_cell.angle_gamma   90.00
#
_symmetry.space_group_name_H-M   'P 1'
#
loop_
_entity.id
_entity.type
_entity.pdbx_description
1 polymer ?
#
loop_
_entity_poly.entity_id
_entity_poly.type
_entity_poly.pdbx_seq_one_letter_code
_entity_poly.pdbx_strand_id
1 'polypeptide(L)'
;PGRPNNVFPLVQETYPGDPYAEAAAEVVPTYFAYSGSGSVTAEVVYANYGDRKDYAYLASRGVDVAGKVVLARYGDIHCEDMVRNARDAGAAAAIIYTDAKDFGGPAAKGKQKWFPNTRWLPPSGVQVGTLYYGNGDPTTPMWPSCAAGEDCERLSMEELDASEAMPGIPALPVSGRDGETIQKAMGGGVAPPEWQGGEGAPVYRIGPGPAVLNLTYIVSGAQHSAPRIMGYALFV
;
A
#
# COMPACT_ATOMS: atom_id res chain seq x y z
N PRO A 1 4.70 9.60 26.40
CA PRO A 1 6.08 9.09 26.58
C PRO A 1 6.19 7.63 26.13
N GLY A 2 7.00 7.37 25.09
CA GLY A 2 7.56 6.04 24.82
C GLY A 2 6.73 5.04 24.02
N ARG A 3 5.93 5.47 23.03
CA ARG A 3 5.42 4.50 22.03
C ARG A 3 6.59 4.00 21.18
N PRO A 4 6.66 2.71 20.86
CA PRO A 4 7.70 2.18 20.01
C PRO A 4 7.58 2.78 18.61
N ASN A 5 8.62 3.48 18.18
CA ASN A 5 8.75 3.96 16.82
C ASN A 5 9.12 2.78 15.92
N ASN A 6 8.12 2.15 15.30
CA ASN A 6 8.35 1.10 14.31
C ASN A 6 8.63 1.76 12.96
N VAL A 7 9.77 1.40 12.37
CA VAL A 7 10.13 1.76 10.99
C VAL A 7 9.90 0.53 10.14
N PHE A 8 9.11 0.67 9.08
CA PHE A 8 8.91 -0.43 8.13
C PHE A 8 10.02 -0.43 7.08
N PRO A 9 10.76 -1.54 6.92
CA PRO A 9 11.92 -1.60 6.03
C PRO A 9 11.54 -1.55 4.55
N LEU A 10 10.27 -1.86 4.20
CA LEU A 10 9.77 -1.92 2.82
C LEU A 10 10.63 -2.84 1.93
N VAL A 11 11.16 -3.93 2.49
CA VAL A 11 12.00 -4.90 1.78
C VAL A 11 11.52 -6.30 2.12
N GLN A 12 11.42 -7.15 1.10
CA GLN A 12 11.16 -8.56 1.30
C GLN A 12 12.45 -9.26 1.76
N GLU A 13 12.34 -10.06 2.81
CA GLU A 13 13.48 -10.82 3.33
C GLU A 13 13.82 -11.99 2.41
N THR A 14 15.13 -12.25 2.25
CA THR A 14 15.65 -13.45 1.58
C THR A 14 15.62 -14.65 2.52
N TYR A 15 15.84 -15.85 1.98
CA TYR A 15 15.87 -17.10 2.73
C TYR A 15 17.21 -17.82 2.58
N PRO A 16 17.57 -18.76 3.49
CA PRO A 16 18.82 -19.50 3.38
C PRO A 16 18.92 -20.26 2.05
N GLY A 17 20.00 -20.00 1.30
CA GLY A 17 20.22 -20.59 -0.01
C GLY A 17 19.40 -19.99 -1.14
N ASP A 18 18.84 -18.78 -0.96
CA ASP A 18 18.19 -18.04 -2.03
C ASP A 18 19.19 -17.75 -3.17
N PRO A 19 18.99 -18.30 -4.38
CA PRO A 19 19.90 -18.08 -5.50
C PRO A 19 19.93 -16.63 -6.00
N TYR A 20 19.01 -15.79 -5.55
CA TYR A 20 18.89 -14.38 -5.92
C TYR A 20 19.23 -13.42 -4.78
N ALA A 21 19.84 -13.89 -3.70
CA ALA A 21 20.13 -13.05 -2.52
C ALA A 21 20.95 -11.79 -2.84
N GLU A 22 21.92 -11.90 -3.76
CA GLU A 22 22.72 -10.75 -4.21
C GLU A 22 21.87 -9.75 -4.99
N ALA A 23 21.05 -10.23 -5.93
CA ALA A 23 20.13 -9.37 -6.69
C ALA A 23 19.08 -8.71 -5.78
N ALA A 24 18.60 -9.42 -4.76
CA ALA A 24 17.65 -8.88 -3.77
C ALA A 24 18.23 -7.69 -2.98
N ALA A 25 19.55 -7.65 -2.77
CA ALA A 25 20.21 -6.52 -2.11
C ALA A 25 20.25 -5.25 -2.99
N GLU A 26 20.06 -5.39 -4.29
CA GLU A 26 20.00 -4.27 -5.26
C GLU A 26 18.57 -3.78 -5.52
N VAL A 27 17.56 -4.47 -4.99
CA VAL A 27 16.14 -4.13 -5.21
C VAL A 27 15.77 -2.85 -4.45
N VAL A 28 15.10 -1.93 -5.16
CA VAL A 28 14.54 -0.71 -4.57
C VAL A 28 13.46 -1.08 -3.55
N PRO A 29 13.36 -0.37 -2.41
CA PRO A 29 12.27 -0.58 -1.46
C PRO A 29 10.89 -0.62 -2.14
N THR A 30 10.01 -1.47 -1.62
CA THR A 30 8.69 -1.74 -2.21
C THR A 30 7.88 -0.46 -2.31
N TYR A 31 7.30 -0.23 -3.50
CA TYR A 31 6.57 0.98 -3.82
C TYR A 31 5.43 0.70 -4.79
N PHE A 32 4.51 1.64 -4.88
CA PHE A 32 3.52 1.71 -5.93
C PHE A 32 4.02 2.57 -7.09
N ALA A 33 4.02 2.04 -8.31
CA ALA A 33 4.30 2.86 -9.47
C ALA A 33 3.19 3.92 -9.62
N TYR A 34 3.60 5.15 -9.98
CA TYR A 34 2.73 6.32 -10.11
C TYR A 34 2.03 6.82 -8.84
N SER A 35 2.45 6.37 -7.65
CA SER A 35 1.96 6.97 -6.40
C SER A 35 2.28 8.47 -6.33
N GLY A 36 1.35 9.26 -5.77
CA GLY A 36 1.58 10.68 -5.55
C GLY A 36 2.70 10.92 -4.54
N SER A 37 3.55 11.92 -4.78
CA SER A 37 4.58 12.30 -3.80
C SER A 37 4.00 13.15 -2.68
N GLY A 38 4.46 12.95 -1.45
CA GLY A 38 4.02 13.74 -0.30
C GLY A 38 4.52 13.20 1.04
N SER A 39 4.29 13.99 2.08
CA SER A 39 4.54 13.60 3.48
C SER A 39 3.29 13.86 4.29
N VAL A 40 2.83 12.84 5.02
CA VAL A 40 1.58 12.83 5.77
C VAL A 40 1.85 12.24 7.15
N THR A 41 1.46 12.95 8.20
CA THR A 41 1.38 12.39 9.55
C THR A 41 -0.05 12.48 10.04
N ALA A 42 -0.74 11.35 10.12
CA ALA A 42 -2.14 11.31 10.52
C ALA A 42 -2.53 9.99 11.19
N GLU A 43 -3.68 10.00 11.85
CA GLU A 43 -4.25 8.80 12.46
C GLU A 43 -4.73 7.80 11.39
N VAL A 44 -4.86 6.53 11.77
CA VAL A 44 -5.12 5.42 10.83
C VAL A 44 -6.56 4.94 10.90
N VAL A 45 -7.22 4.82 9.74
CA VAL A 45 -8.54 4.20 9.60
C VAL A 45 -8.42 2.91 8.79
N TYR A 46 -8.98 1.81 9.30
CA TYR A 46 -8.99 0.54 8.58
C TYR A 46 -10.25 0.42 7.73
N ALA A 47 -10.06 0.31 6.41
CA ALA A 47 -11.12 0.29 5.41
C ALA A 47 -11.25 -1.07 4.70
N ASN A 48 -10.95 -2.18 5.38
CA ASN A 48 -11.10 -3.53 4.84
C ASN A 48 -10.41 -3.71 3.48
N TYR A 49 -11.15 -3.98 2.40
CA TYR A 49 -10.58 -4.18 1.06
C TYR A 49 -10.54 -2.87 0.25
N GLY A 50 -10.87 -1.72 0.85
CA GLY A 50 -10.81 -0.41 0.19
C GLY A 50 -11.87 -0.22 -0.89
N ASP A 51 -12.96 -0.99 -0.85
CA ASP A 51 -14.10 -0.82 -1.74
C ASP A 51 -14.97 0.36 -1.24
N ARG A 52 -15.70 1.02 -2.14
CA ARG A 52 -16.68 2.07 -1.83
C ARG A 52 -17.67 1.66 -0.73
N LYS A 53 -18.06 0.37 -0.70
CA LYS A 53 -18.93 -0.18 0.36
C LYS A 53 -18.28 -0.13 1.75
N ASP A 54 -16.95 -0.26 1.82
CA ASP A 54 -16.21 -0.22 3.08
C ASP A 54 -16.19 1.19 3.66
N TYR A 55 -15.98 2.21 2.82
CA TYR A 55 -16.07 3.61 3.22
C TYR A 55 -17.49 4.02 3.63
N ALA A 56 -18.52 3.53 2.92
CA ALA A 56 -19.91 3.75 3.31
C ALA A 56 -20.23 3.14 4.69
N TYR A 57 -19.69 1.95 4.97
CA TYR A 57 -19.79 1.33 6.29
C TYR A 57 -19.12 2.19 7.37
N LEU A 58 -17.87 2.64 7.16
CA LEU A 58 -17.16 3.53 8.09
C LEU A 58 -17.96 4.78 8.41
N ALA A 59 -18.50 5.45 7.39
CA ALA A 59 -19.35 6.62 7.56
C ALA A 59 -20.62 6.30 8.39
N SER A 60 -21.27 5.16 8.15
CA SER A 60 -22.43 4.72 8.94
C SER A 60 -22.10 4.42 10.42
N ARG A 61 -20.83 4.18 10.73
CA ARG A 61 -20.31 3.97 12.09
C ARG A 61 -19.76 5.26 12.71
N GLY A 62 -19.86 6.39 12.02
CA GLY A 62 -19.35 7.69 12.47
C GLY A 62 -17.83 7.78 12.45
N VAL A 63 -17.15 6.97 11.64
CA VAL A 63 -15.69 7.04 11.44
C VAL A 63 -15.39 7.95 10.26
N ASP A 64 -14.72 9.07 10.54
CA ASP A 64 -14.29 10.02 9.52
C ASP A 64 -12.92 9.64 8.94
N VAL A 65 -12.86 9.56 7.61
CA VAL A 65 -11.68 9.21 6.82
C VAL A 65 -10.93 10.46 6.35
N ALA A 66 -11.59 11.62 6.34
CA ALA A 66 -11.01 12.85 5.81
C ALA A 66 -9.71 13.21 6.54
N GLY A 67 -8.63 13.40 5.77
CA GLY A 67 -7.31 13.74 6.30
C GLY A 67 -6.60 12.63 7.06
N LYS A 68 -7.11 11.38 7.05
CA LYS A 68 -6.51 10.22 7.71
C LYS A 68 -5.64 9.40 6.77
N VAL A 69 -4.82 8.51 7.34
CA VAL A 69 -4.17 7.44 6.57
C VAL A 69 -5.10 6.25 6.52
N VAL A 70 -5.51 5.85 5.32
CA VAL A 70 -6.30 4.62 5.15
C VAL A 70 -5.37 3.42 5.18
N LEU A 71 -5.70 2.41 5.98
CA LEU A 71 -5.15 1.07 5.90
C LEU A 71 -6.17 0.15 5.23
N ALA A 72 -5.77 -0.54 4.17
CA ALA A 72 -6.60 -1.54 3.50
C ALA A 72 -5.79 -2.80 3.17
N ARG A 73 -6.45 -3.94 3.05
CA ARG A 73 -5.84 -5.21 2.64
C ARG A 73 -6.17 -5.54 1.19
N TYR A 74 -5.20 -6.14 0.50
CA TYR A 74 -5.43 -6.72 -0.82
C TYR A 74 -6.44 -7.86 -0.79
N GLY A 75 -7.17 -8.08 -1.90
CA GLY A 75 -7.91 -9.33 -2.13
C GLY A 75 -9.21 -9.21 -2.93
N ASP A 76 -9.86 -8.05 -2.97
CA ASP A 76 -11.20 -7.88 -3.61
C ASP A 76 -11.12 -7.06 -4.90
N ILE A 77 -10.41 -5.93 -4.87
CA ILE A 77 -10.27 -4.99 -5.99
C ILE A 77 -8.79 -4.66 -6.24
N HIS A 78 -8.49 -4.06 -7.39
CA HIS A 78 -7.12 -3.67 -7.76
C HIS A 78 -6.63 -2.46 -6.97
N CYS A 79 -5.30 -2.34 -6.79
CA CYS A 79 -4.70 -1.30 -5.93
C CYS A 79 -4.99 0.13 -6.39
N GLU A 80 -5.06 0.37 -7.69
CA GLU A 80 -5.43 1.67 -8.25
C GLU A 80 -6.84 2.09 -7.79
N ASP A 81 -7.81 1.17 -7.81
CA ASP A 81 -9.17 1.44 -7.34
C ASP A 81 -9.22 1.64 -5.82
N MET A 82 -8.44 0.86 -5.04
CA MET A 82 -8.35 1.03 -3.59
C MET A 82 -7.87 2.43 -3.22
N VAL A 83 -6.82 2.92 -3.87
CA VAL A 83 -6.23 4.24 -3.60
C VAL A 83 -7.14 5.36 -4.12
N ARG A 84 -7.77 5.20 -5.29
CA ARG A 84 -8.75 6.17 -5.81
C ARG A 84 -9.96 6.28 -4.89
N ASN A 85 -10.51 5.16 -4.41
CA ASN A 85 -11.61 5.20 -3.45
C ASN A 85 -11.20 5.86 -2.13
N ALA A 86 -9.95 5.66 -1.66
CA ALA A 86 -9.43 6.33 -0.47
C ALA A 86 -9.35 7.85 -0.68
N ARG A 87 -8.83 8.30 -1.82
CA ARG A 87 -8.79 9.71 -2.23
C ARG A 87 -10.20 10.30 -2.27
N ASP A 88 -11.13 9.61 -2.93
CA ASP A 88 -12.51 10.08 -3.10
C ASP A 88 -13.23 10.16 -1.73
N ALA A 89 -12.84 9.32 -0.76
CA ALA A 89 -13.28 9.40 0.63
C ALA A 89 -12.56 10.49 1.47
N GLY A 90 -11.64 11.26 0.87
CA GLY A 90 -10.92 12.36 1.50
C GLY A 90 -9.66 11.96 2.28
N ALA A 91 -9.18 10.73 2.14
CA ALA A 91 -7.96 10.27 2.81
C ALA A 91 -6.75 11.12 2.40
N ALA A 92 -5.82 11.33 3.34
CA ALA A 92 -4.56 12.02 3.07
C ALA A 92 -3.50 11.09 2.45
N ALA A 93 -3.55 9.80 2.78
CA ALA A 93 -2.67 8.77 2.22
C ALA A 93 -3.31 7.38 2.34
N ALA A 94 -2.76 6.41 1.61
CA ALA A 94 -3.19 5.01 1.68
C ALA A 94 -2.03 4.03 1.92
N ILE A 95 -2.25 3.05 2.79
CA ILE A 95 -1.37 1.91 3.02
C ILE A 95 -2.13 0.66 2.62
N ILE A 96 -1.55 -0.13 1.72
CA ILE A 96 -2.15 -1.38 1.26
C ILE A 96 -1.26 -2.54 1.69
N TYR A 97 -1.81 -3.54 2.37
CA TYR A 97 -1.05 -4.70 2.86
C TYR A 97 -1.61 -6.04 2.39
N THR A 98 -0.74 -7.06 2.30
CA THR A 98 -1.13 -8.43 1.95
C THR A 98 -1.47 -9.23 3.21
N ASP A 99 -2.75 -9.28 3.58
CA ASP A 99 -3.22 -9.98 4.78
C ASP A 99 -2.97 -11.50 4.69
N ALA A 100 -2.46 -12.10 5.77
CA ALA A 100 -2.21 -13.54 5.83
C ALA A 100 -3.49 -14.37 5.68
N LYS A 101 -4.66 -13.79 5.98
CA LYS A 101 -5.97 -14.39 5.70
C LYS A 101 -6.11 -14.80 4.23
N ASP A 102 -5.66 -13.93 3.33
CA ASP A 102 -5.88 -14.06 1.90
C ASP A 102 -4.64 -14.63 1.18
N PHE A 103 -3.44 -14.32 1.69
CA PHE A 103 -2.16 -14.66 1.03
C PHE A 103 -1.29 -15.68 1.78
N GLY A 104 -1.65 -16.04 3.02
CA GLY A 104 -0.86 -16.94 3.89
C GLY A 104 -1.20 -18.43 3.78
N GLY A 105 -2.32 -18.76 3.11
CA GLY A 105 -2.73 -20.14 2.84
C GLY A 105 -3.39 -20.89 4.01
N PRO A 106 -3.91 -22.11 3.75
CA PRO A 106 -4.69 -22.90 4.72
C PRO A 106 -3.85 -23.51 5.87
N ALA A 107 -2.54 -23.31 5.88
CA ALA A 107 -1.62 -23.87 6.88
C ALA A 107 -1.45 -22.99 8.15
N ALA A 108 -2.33 -21.99 8.35
CA ALA A 108 -2.40 -21.19 9.57
C ALA A 108 -2.75 -22.01 10.84
N LYS A 109 -3.15 -23.29 10.70
CA LYS A 109 -3.29 -24.27 11.79
C LYS A 109 -1.94 -24.76 12.31
N GLY A 110 -1.12 -23.84 12.83
CA GLY A 110 0.04 -24.14 13.69
C GLY A 110 1.33 -24.61 13.00
N LYS A 111 1.40 -24.62 11.67
CA LYS A 111 2.66 -24.83 10.92
C LYS A 111 2.69 -23.90 9.72
N GLN A 112 2.94 -22.63 9.97
CA GLN A 112 3.17 -21.64 8.93
C GLN A 112 4.28 -22.13 7.99
N LYS A 113 3.91 -22.40 6.75
CA LYS A 113 4.84 -22.76 5.68
C LYS A 113 4.55 -21.80 4.53
N TRP A 114 5.35 -20.75 4.39
CA TRP A 114 5.40 -19.85 3.25
C TRP A 114 6.54 -20.24 2.30
N PHE A 115 6.66 -19.54 1.17
CA PHE A 115 7.82 -19.64 0.28
C PHE A 115 9.12 -19.46 1.06
N PRO A 116 10.13 -20.34 0.88
CA PRO A 116 10.31 -21.27 -0.23
C PRO A 116 9.61 -22.63 -0.05
N ASN A 117 9.08 -22.93 1.13
CA ASN A 117 8.56 -24.27 1.45
C ASN A 117 7.18 -24.54 0.84
N THR A 118 6.42 -23.49 0.52
CA THR A 118 5.14 -23.58 -0.18
C THR A 118 4.95 -22.41 -1.14
N ARG A 119 3.82 -22.38 -1.83
CA ARG A 119 3.44 -21.27 -2.74
C ARG A 119 2.94 -20.01 -2.05
N TRP A 120 2.79 -20.00 -0.72
CA TRP A 120 2.16 -18.89 0.01
C TRP A 120 3.14 -17.77 0.29
N LEU A 121 2.63 -16.54 0.35
CA LEU A 121 3.46 -15.34 0.51
C LEU A 121 4.13 -15.34 1.89
N PRO A 122 5.45 -15.05 1.99
CA PRO A 122 6.09 -14.89 3.29
C PRO A 122 5.58 -13.63 4.02
N PRO A 123 5.70 -13.54 5.35
CA PRO A 123 5.21 -12.39 6.11
C PRO A 123 5.83 -11.05 5.71
N SER A 124 7.06 -11.06 5.20
CA SER A 124 7.78 -9.90 4.65
C SER A 124 7.50 -9.66 3.16
N GLY A 125 6.76 -10.55 2.50
CA GLY A 125 6.40 -10.41 1.09
C GLY A 125 5.43 -9.25 0.89
N VAL A 126 5.59 -8.54 -0.22
CA VAL A 126 4.80 -7.36 -0.56
C VAL A 126 4.32 -7.48 -1.99
N GLN A 127 3.01 -7.31 -2.20
CA GLN A 127 2.47 -7.13 -3.55
C GLN A 127 2.68 -5.67 -3.96
N VAL A 128 3.45 -5.47 -5.03
CA VAL A 128 3.62 -4.17 -5.70
C VAL A 128 2.68 -4.07 -6.90
N GLY A 129 2.45 -2.85 -7.39
CA GLY A 129 1.55 -2.62 -8.51
C GLY A 129 1.63 -1.21 -9.07
N THR A 130 0.86 -0.97 -10.12
CA THR A 130 0.64 0.35 -10.69
C THR A 130 -0.60 0.99 -10.08
N LEU A 131 -0.54 2.29 -9.80
CA LEU A 131 -1.71 3.09 -9.43
C LEU A 131 -2.24 3.95 -10.59
N TYR A 132 -1.58 3.89 -11.75
CA TYR A 132 -2.10 4.51 -12.97
C TYR A 132 -3.36 3.80 -13.42
N TYR A 133 -4.45 4.55 -13.49
CA TYR A 133 -5.74 4.10 -13.97
C TYR A 133 -5.85 4.33 -15.48
N GLY A 134 -5.24 3.42 -16.24
CA GLY A 134 -5.26 3.46 -17.71
C GLY A 134 -4.44 2.33 -18.33
N ASN A 135 -4.33 2.35 -19.65
CA ASN A 135 -3.56 1.38 -20.41
C ASN A 135 -2.46 2.07 -21.22
N GLY A 136 -1.33 1.40 -21.40
CA GLY A 136 -0.19 1.92 -22.17
C GLY A 136 0.63 2.96 -21.42
N ASP A 137 1.41 3.74 -22.17
CA ASP A 137 2.20 4.85 -21.63
C ASP A 137 1.24 6.00 -21.20
N PRO A 138 1.28 6.41 -19.92
CA PRO A 138 0.42 7.48 -19.41
C PRO A 138 0.62 8.83 -20.11
N THR A 139 1.80 9.07 -20.69
CA THR A 139 2.12 10.32 -21.39
C THR A 139 1.66 10.34 -22.85
N THR A 140 1.25 9.21 -23.41
CA THR A 140 0.75 9.12 -24.80
C THR A 140 -0.62 8.42 -24.84
N PRO A 141 -1.65 8.99 -24.21
CA PRO A 141 -2.97 8.36 -24.22
C PRO A 141 -3.53 8.30 -25.64
N MET A 142 -3.91 7.12 -26.12
CA MET A 142 -4.56 6.92 -27.43
C MET A 142 -3.67 7.12 -28.68
N TRP A 143 -2.35 7.34 -28.53
CA TRP A 143 -1.39 7.34 -29.65
C TRP A 143 -0.11 6.57 -29.30
N PRO A 144 0.65 6.08 -30.30
CA PRO A 144 1.86 5.32 -30.02
C PRO A 144 2.95 6.18 -29.38
N SER A 145 3.62 5.62 -28.38
CA SER A 145 4.85 6.18 -27.84
C SER A 145 5.97 6.12 -28.89
N CYS A 146 6.69 7.22 -29.09
CA CYS A 146 7.88 7.23 -29.93
C CYS A 146 9.06 6.51 -29.29
N ALA A 147 10.05 6.14 -30.11
CA ALA A 147 11.28 5.52 -29.62
C ALA A 147 12.06 6.48 -28.70
N ALA A 148 12.89 5.92 -27.82
CA ALA A 148 13.71 6.73 -26.92
C ALA A 148 14.64 7.65 -27.74
N GLY A 149 14.58 8.96 -27.47
CA GLY A 149 15.36 9.98 -28.17
C GLY A 149 14.68 10.57 -29.41
N GLU A 150 13.47 10.13 -29.75
CA GLU A 150 12.62 10.78 -30.76
C GLU A 150 11.60 11.72 -30.08
N ASP A 151 11.31 12.84 -30.74
CA ASP A 151 10.25 13.75 -30.29
C ASP A 151 8.89 13.28 -30.82
N CYS A 152 7.94 13.11 -29.90
CA CYS A 152 6.54 12.92 -30.23
C CYS A 152 5.66 13.68 -29.24
N GLU A 153 4.39 13.85 -29.61
CA GLU A 153 3.38 14.43 -28.75
C GLU A 153 3.27 13.61 -27.46
N ARG A 154 3.46 14.28 -26.31
CA ARG A 154 3.34 13.71 -24.98
C ARG A 154 2.64 14.72 -24.08
N LEU A 155 1.82 14.22 -23.18
CA LEU A 155 1.37 15.01 -22.03
C LEU A 155 2.59 15.43 -21.21
N SER A 156 2.57 16.67 -20.75
CA SER A 156 3.49 17.09 -19.70
C SER A 156 3.21 16.33 -18.40
N MET A 157 4.21 16.27 -17.51
CA MET A 157 4.00 15.64 -16.19
C MET A 157 2.94 16.39 -15.38
N GLU A 158 2.82 17.70 -15.54
CA GLU A 158 1.78 18.50 -14.87
C GLU A 158 0.37 18.11 -15.35
N GLU A 159 0.17 17.96 -16.66
CA GLU A 159 -1.11 17.48 -17.21
C GLU A 159 -1.43 16.05 -16.75
N LEU A 160 -0.40 15.20 -16.66
CA LEU A 160 -0.55 13.83 -16.21
C LEU A 160 -0.91 13.75 -14.73
N ASP A 161 -0.20 14.47 -13.86
CA ASP A 161 -0.42 14.52 -12.42
C ASP A 161 -1.80 15.11 -12.07
N ALA A 162 -2.29 16.06 -12.87
CA ALA A 162 -3.62 16.64 -12.73
C ALA A 162 -4.75 15.76 -13.28
N SER A 163 -4.43 14.65 -13.96
CA SER A 163 -5.44 13.78 -14.57
C SER A 163 -6.12 12.86 -13.56
N GLU A 164 -7.37 12.48 -13.85
CA GLU A 164 -8.11 11.46 -13.08
C GLU A 164 -7.53 10.04 -13.17
N ALA A 165 -6.54 9.85 -14.06
CA ALA A 165 -5.82 8.60 -14.21
C ALA A 165 -4.72 8.43 -13.14
N MET A 166 -4.29 9.52 -12.50
CA MET A 166 -3.31 9.48 -11.41
C MET A 166 -3.98 9.38 -10.04
N PRO A 167 -3.37 8.67 -9.07
CA PRO A 167 -3.97 8.43 -7.76
C PRO A 167 -4.11 9.68 -6.91
N GLY A 168 -3.33 10.74 -7.15
CA GLY A 168 -3.45 12.05 -6.49
C GLY A 168 -3.09 12.12 -5.00
N ILE A 169 -2.96 10.98 -4.31
CA ILE A 169 -2.51 10.90 -2.91
C ILE A 169 -1.29 9.97 -2.77
N PRO A 170 -0.44 10.18 -1.76
CA PRO A 170 0.60 9.23 -1.42
C PRO A 170 0.06 7.87 -1.02
N ALA A 171 0.65 6.82 -1.56
CA ALA A 171 0.31 5.45 -1.21
C ALA A 171 1.54 4.54 -1.13
N LEU A 172 1.53 3.59 -0.21
CA LEU A 172 2.60 2.58 -0.07
C LEU A 172 2.04 1.17 0.07
N PRO A 173 2.62 0.19 -0.64
CA PRO A 173 2.40 -1.20 -0.34
C PRO A 173 3.31 -1.63 0.82
N VAL A 174 2.77 -2.38 1.77
CA VAL A 174 3.53 -2.90 2.91
C VAL A 174 3.29 -4.40 3.09
N SER A 175 4.20 -5.04 3.82
CA SER A 175 4.12 -6.48 4.06
C SER A 175 2.96 -6.85 4.98
N GLY A 176 2.55 -8.12 4.95
CA GLY A 176 1.54 -8.63 5.87
C GLY A 176 1.94 -8.44 7.34
N ARG A 177 3.24 -8.62 7.66
CA ARG A 177 3.81 -8.40 9.00
C ARG A 177 3.69 -6.93 9.43
N ASP A 178 3.99 -5.99 8.54
CA ASP A 178 3.94 -4.57 8.85
C ASP A 178 2.48 -4.09 8.98
N GLY A 179 1.60 -4.54 8.10
CA GLY A 179 0.15 -4.32 8.21
C GLY A 179 -0.42 -4.83 9.53
N GLU A 180 -0.04 -6.04 9.97
CA GLU A 180 -0.44 -6.59 11.26
C GLU A 180 0.09 -5.77 12.45
N THR A 181 1.31 -5.22 12.32
CA THR A 181 1.89 -4.32 13.32
C THR A 181 1.07 -3.03 13.46
N ILE A 182 0.57 -2.48 12.35
CA ILE A 182 -0.34 -1.34 12.36
C ILE A 182 -1.67 -1.75 13.02
N GLN A 183 -2.27 -2.88 12.62
CA GLN A 183 -3.53 -3.38 13.19
C GLN A 183 -3.45 -3.58 14.71
N LYS A 184 -2.31 -4.05 15.24
CA LYS A 184 -2.09 -4.19 16.70
C LYS A 184 -2.13 -2.87 17.45
N ALA A 185 -1.70 -1.80 16.80
CA ALA A 185 -1.61 -0.49 17.41
C ALA A 185 -2.88 0.36 17.18
N MET A 186 -3.73 -0.06 16.26
CA MET A 186 -5.04 0.55 16.02
C MET A 186 -5.99 0.36 17.20
N GLY A 187 -6.82 1.37 17.43
CA GLY A 187 -7.89 1.38 18.42
C GLY A 187 -9.24 1.65 17.75
N GLY A 188 -10.18 2.23 18.49
CA GLY A 188 -11.53 2.50 18.00
C GLY A 188 -12.43 1.26 18.02
N GLY A 189 -13.53 1.32 17.27
CA GLY A 189 -14.52 0.24 17.22
C GLY A 189 -13.95 -1.08 16.70
N VAL A 190 -14.40 -2.21 17.21
CA VAL A 190 -14.04 -3.52 16.65
C VAL A 190 -14.65 -3.64 15.26
N ALA A 191 -13.83 -4.01 14.28
CA ALA A 191 -14.29 -4.23 12.91
C ALA A 191 -15.24 -5.44 12.86
N PRO A 192 -16.22 -5.46 11.94
CA PRO A 192 -17.19 -6.56 11.88
C PRO A 192 -16.50 -7.89 11.52
N PRO A 193 -17.12 -9.06 11.82
CA PRO A 193 -16.48 -10.37 11.69
C PRO A 193 -15.86 -10.64 10.31
N GLU A 194 -16.51 -10.19 9.24
CA GLU A 194 -16.06 -10.32 7.87
C GLU A 194 -14.75 -9.54 7.59
N TRP A 195 -14.51 -8.45 8.32
CA TRP A 195 -13.32 -7.61 8.20
C TRP A 195 -12.14 -8.15 9.00
N GLN A 196 -12.36 -9.07 9.94
CA GLN A 196 -11.29 -9.64 10.74
C GLN A 196 -10.27 -10.42 9.87
N GLY A 197 -9.05 -10.52 10.41
CA GLY A 197 -7.94 -11.27 9.81
C GLY A 197 -8.08 -12.78 9.98
N GLY A 198 -7.05 -13.52 9.56
CA GLY A 198 -6.98 -14.97 9.68
C GLY A 198 -6.68 -15.45 11.10
N GLU A 199 -6.56 -16.77 11.26
CA GLU A 199 -6.13 -17.38 12.52
C GLU A 199 -4.78 -16.81 12.99
N GLY A 200 -4.71 -16.39 14.26
CA GLY A 200 -3.50 -15.79 14.84
C GLY A 200 -3.36 -14.27 14.64
N ALA A 201 -4.22 -13.64 13.83
CA ALA A 201 -4.26 -12.20 13.68
C ALA A 201 -4.74 -11.50 14.97
N PRO A 202 -4.31 -10.25 15.23
CA PRO A 202 -4.90 -9.42 16.29
C PRO A 202 -6.37 -9.11 15.97
N VAL A 203 -7.12 -8.66 16.97
CA VAL A 203 -8.47 -8.12 16.74
C VAL A 203 -8.35 -6.83 15.94
N TYR A 204 -8.91 -6.83 14.73
CA TYR A 204 -8.91 -5.65 13.87
C TYR A 204 -9.94 -4.64 14.35
N ARG A 205 -9.54 -3.38 14.31
CA ARG A 205 -10.35 -2.24 14.72
C ARG A 205 -10.36 -1.20 13.61
N ILE A 206 -11.39 -0.37 13.58
CA ILE A 206 -11.64 0.56 12.48
C ILE A 206 -10.97 1.94 12.66
N GLY A 207 -10.32 2.20 13.79
CA GLY A 207 -9.70 3.51 14.06
C GLY A 207 -10.73 4.60 14.44
N PRO A 208 -10.40 5.90 14.27
CA PRO A 208 -9.17 6.42 13.66
C PRO A 208 -7.93 6.38 14.59
N GLY A 209 -8.10 6.38 15.92
CA GLY A 209 -6.97 6.41 16.87
C GLY A 209 -6.80 5.11 17.67
N PRO A 210 -5.70 4.94 18.42
CA PRO A 210 -4.67 5.94 18.66
C PRO A 210 -3.44 5.81 17.74
N ALA A 211 -3.47 4.92 16.76
CA ALA A 211 -2.39 4.72 15.81
C ALA A 211 -2.17 5.95 14.94
N VAL A 212 -0.93 6.41 14.83
CA VAL A 212 -0.52 7.50 13.94
C VAL A 212 0.59 7.00 13.05
N LEU A 213 0.45 7.23 11.74
CA LEU A 213 1.47 6.93 10.75
C LEU A 213 2.03 8.24 10.21
N ASN A 214 3.36 8.33 10.23
CA ASN A 214 4.13 9.32 9.50
C ASN A 214 4.69 8.65 8.24
N LEU A 215 4.05 8.91 7.11
CA LEU A 215 4.40 8.42 5.79
C LEU A 215 5.07 9.54 5.00
N THR A 216 6.28 9.30 4.53
CA THR A 216 6.91 10.11 3.50
C THR A 216 7.14 9.24 2.28
N TYR A 217 6.64 9.69 1.13
CA TYR A 217 6.88 9.07 -0.16
C TYR A 217 7.30 10.14 -1.16
N ILE A 218 8.52 10.04 -1.68
CA ILE A 218 9.05 10.96 -2.67
C ILE A 218 9.50 10.14 -3.87
N VAL A 219 8.87 10.39 -5.02
CA VAL A 219 9.35 9.91 -6.32
C VAL A 219 10.22 11.01 -6.91
N SER A 220 11.48 10.70 -7.16
CA SER A 220 12.34 11.57 -7.97
C SER A 220 12.97 10.75 -9.09
N GLY A 221 12.57 11.04 -10.33
CA GLY A 221 13.14 10.39 -11.53
C GLY A 221 12.73 11.13 -12.79
N ALA A 222 13.70 11.45 -13.64
CA ALA A 222 13.43 11.85 -15.02
C ALA A 222 12.98 10.62 -15.83
N GLN A 223 12.26 10.84 -16.94
CA GLN A 223 11.67 9.86 -17.88
C GLN A 223 12.54 8.63 -18.25
N HIS A 224 13.86 8.67 -18.01
CA HIS A 224 14.83 7.63 -18.38
C HIS A 224 15.70 7.10 -17.22
N SER A 225 15.40 7.45 -15.96
CA SER A 225 16.19 7.04 -14.80
C SER A 225 15.35 6.33 -13.75
N ALA A 226 15.91 5.29 -13.10
CA ALA A 226 15.26 4.60 -12.00
C ALA A 226 14.86 5.62 -10.91
N PRO A 227 13.60 5.64 -10.46
CA PRO A 227 13.15 6.60 -9.48
C PRO A 227 13.90 6.38 -8.17
N ARG A 228 14.48 7.46 -7.62
CA ARG A 228 14.91 7.47 -6.22
C ARG A 228 13.66 7.57 -5.37
N ILE A 229 13.35 6.46 -4.71
CA ILE A 229 12.23 6.33 -3.79
C ILE A 229 12.78 6.36 -2.36
N MET A 230 12.47 7.42 -1.63
CA MET A 230 12.58 7.42 -0.17
C MET A 230 11.17 7.25 0.40
N GLY A 231 10.79 6.00 0.61
CA GLY A 231 9.60 5.62 1.36
C GLY A 231 10.00 5.26 2.77
N TYR A 232 9.50 5.95 3.78
CA TYR A 232 9.50 5.44 5.15
C TYR A 232 8.15 5.71 5.79
N ALA A 233 7.65 4.71 6.49
CA ALA A 233 6.49 4.84 7.35
C ALA A 233 6.99 4.64 8.79
N LEU A 234 6.89 5.71 9.57
CA LEU A 234 7.25 5.76 10.98
C LEU A 234 5.97 5.77 11.81
N PHE A 235 5.83 4.80 12.70
CA PHE A 235 4.79 4.80 13.72
C PHE A 235 5.18 5.73 14.87
N VAL A 236 4.26 6.56 15.40
CA VAL A 236 4.51 7.46 16.56
C VAL A 236 3.48 7.25 17.68
#